data_AF-A0A1F3BGB4-F1
#
_entry.id   AF-A0A1F3BGB4-F1
#
_cell.length_a   1.000
_cell.length_b   1.000
_cell.length_c   1.000
_cell.angle_alpha   90.00
_cell.angle_beta   90.00
_cell.angle_gamma   90.00
#
_symmetry.space_group_name_H-M   'P 1'
#
loop_
_entity.id
_entity.type
_entity.pdbx_description
1 polymer ?
#
loop_
_entity_poly.entity_id
_entity_poly.type
_entity_poly.pdbx_seq_one_letter_code
_entity_poly.pdbx_strand_id
1 'polypeptide(L)'
;MASRPSRVTRKGVLGFALSLVSGILIILNSAALLAPSFYGPPVNWSSIFFWMPSLGPSYAFAIGFIIGLVLIFGAIIMILGHGALADVVIFPFAIFSLIIGGGFVAGMILGIVGGIIGALKR
;
A
#
# COMPACT_ATOMS: atom_id res chain seq x y z
N MET A 1 9.46 -36.16 -10.88
CA MET A 1 9.36 -34.96 -11.74
C MET A 1 9.96 -33.79 -10.98
N ALA A 2 11.18 -33.36 -11.31
CA ALA A 2 11.77 -32.19 -10.67
C ALA A 2 11.05 -30.93 -11.19
N SER A 3 10.35 -30.20 -10.32
CA SER A 3 9.76 -28.91 -10.65
C SER A 3 10.87 -27.97 -11.08
N ARG A 4 10.84 -27.47 -12.32
CA ARG A 4 11.77 -26.44 -12.76
C ARG A 4 11.68 -25.25 -11.79
N PRO A 5 12.80 -24.72 -11.27
CA PRO A 5 12.75 -23.55 -10.41
C PRO A 5 12.04 -22.43 -11.17
N SER A 6 11.02 -21.82 -10.54
CA SER A 6 10.28 -20.73 -11.15
C SER A 6 11.26 -19.60 -11.46
N ARG A 7 11.54 -19.36 -12.74
CA ARG A 7 12.39 -18.23 -13.12
C ARG A 7 11.66 -16.96 -12.72
N VAL A 8 12.25 -16.22 -11.80
CA VAL A 8 11.81 -14.88 -11.43
C VAL A 8 11.82 -14.04 -12.70
N THR A 9 10.62 -13.64 -13.15
CA THR A 9 10.48 -12.82 -14.35
C THR A 9 10.64 -11.35 -13.99
N ARG A 10 11.08 -10.52 -14.94
CA ARG A 10 11.17 -9.07 -14.74
C ARG A 10 9.84 -8.47 -14.26
N LYS A 11 8.72 -8.98 -14.77
CA LYS A 11 7.37 -8.59 -14.34
C LYS A 11 7.08 -9.00 -12.90
N GLY A 12 7.48 -10.21 -12.50
CA GLY A 12 7.37 -10.67 -11.11
C GLY A 12 8.21 -9.87 -10.12
N VAL A 13 9.42 -9.45 -10.49
CA VAL A 13 10.24 -8.55 -9.64
C VAL A 13 9.57 -7.19 -9.47
N LEU A 14 8.99 -6.65 -10.56
CA LEU A 14 8.26 -5.39 -10.49
C LEU A 14 7.03 -5.49 -9.61
N GLY A 15 6.22 -6.54 -9.76
CA GLY A 15 5.06 -6.78 -8.90
C GLY A 15 5.45 -6.95 -7.42
N PHE A 16 6.53 -7.71 -7.16
CA PHE A 16 7.11 -7.84 -5.83
C PHE A 16 7.50 -6.49 -5.23
N ALA A 17 8.30 -5.70 -5.96
CA ALA A 17 8.80 -4.42 -5.47
C ALA A 17 7.66 -3.42 -5.22
N LEU A 18 6.70 -3.34 -6.15
CA LEU A 18 5.54 -2.46 -6.01
C LEU A 18 4.65 -2.86 -4.83
N SER A 19 4.38 -4.16 -4.65
CA SER A 19 3.57 -4.65 -3.54
C SER A 19 4.27 -4.44 -2.19
N LEU A 20 5.58 -4.70 -2.13
CA LEU A 20 6.38 -4.50 -0.92
C LEU A 20 6.41 -3.02 -0.52
N VAL A 21 6.73 -2.13 -1.46
CA VAL A 21 6.75 -0.68 -1.21
C VAL A 21 5.36 -0.18 -0.83
N SER A 22 4.31 -0.62 -1.53
CA SER A 22 2.94 -0.25 -1.19
C SER A 22 2.55 -0.69 0.21
N GLY A 23 2.86 -1.94 0.60
CA GLY A 23 2.59 -2.44 1.95
C GLY A 23 3.29 -1.64 3.04
N ILE A 24 4.56 -1.29 2.83
CA ILE A 24 5.32 -0.44 3.75
C ILE A 24 4.69 0.96 3.86
N LEU A 25 4.38 1.59 2.72
CA LEU A 25 3.76 2.92 2.71
C LEU A 25 2.40 2.93 3.39
N ILE A 26 1.62 1.86 3.25
CA ILE A 26 0.32 1.70 3.91
C ILE A 26 0.49 1.58 5.44
N ILE A 27 1.49 0.83 5.92
CA ILE A 27 1.81 0.74 7.37
C ILE A 27 2.26 2.10 7.92
N LEU A 28 3.11 2.82 7.19
CA LEU A 28 3.55 4.15 7.60
C LEU A 28 2.38 5.15 7.64
N ASN A 29 1.52 5.10 6.62
CA ASN A 29 0.30 5.89 6.59
C ASN A 29 -0.59 5.53 7.79
N SER A 30 -0.82 4.25 8.06
CA SER A 30 -1.69 3.83 9.17
C SER A 30 -1.15 4.26 10.53
N ALA A 31 0.18 4.27 10.72
CA ALA A 31 0.81 4.83 11.91
C ALA A 31 0.60 6.35 12.02
N ALA A 32 0.65 7.09 10.90
CA ALA A 32 0.36 8.52 10.88
C ALA A 32 -1.11 8.82 11.26
N LEU A 33 -2.03 7.90 11.01
CA LEU A 33 -3.43 7.99 11.46
C LEU A 33 -3.62 7.86 12.97
N LEU A 34 -2.57 7.63 13.76
CA LEU A 34 -2.62 7.72 15.22
C LEU A 34 -2.34 9.15 15.73
N ALA A 35 -1.82 10.03 14.87
CA ALA A 35 -1.47 11.39 15.27
C ALA A 35 -2.73 12.21 15.60
N PRO A 36 -2.80 12.87 16.77
CA PRO A 36 -3.95 13.71 17.13
C PRO A 36 -4.23 14.84 16.13
N SER A 37 -3.18 15.38 15.50
CA SER A 37 -3.27 16.42 14.46
C SER A 37 -3.99 15.97 13.18
N PHE A 38 -4.18 14.65 12.97
CA PHE A 38 -4.95 14.14 11.84
C PHE A 38 -6.46 14.38 12.02
N TYR A 39 -6.99 14.22 13.24
CA TYR A 39 -8.42 14.39 13.55
C TYR A 39 -8.73 15.73 14.22
N GLY A 40 -7.72 16.41 14.74
CA GLY A 40 -7.86 17.65 15.50
C GLY A 40 -7.26 18.88 14.82
N PRO A 41 -7.50 20.06 15.39
CA PRO A 41 -6.84 21.29 14.97
C PRO A 41 -5.30 21.19 15.10
N PRO A 42 -4.52 21.97 14.31
CA PRO A 42 -4.97 23.00 13.36
C PRO A 42 -5.21 22.49 11.94
N VAL A 43 -4.78 21.27 11.59
CA VAL A 43 -4.81 20.78 10.20
C VAL A 43 -6.06 19.97 9.87
N ASN A 44 -6.49 19.09 10.79
CA ASN A 44 -7.70 18.27 10.65
C ASN A 44 -7.87 17.59 9.28
N TRP A 45 -6.87 16.78 8.89
CA TRP A 45 -6.88 15.98 7.66
C TRP A 45 -8.10 15.06 7.53
N SER A 46 -8.73 14.69 8.64
CA SER A 46 -9.96 13.89 8.65
C SER A 46 -11.14 14.55 7.93
N SER A 47 -11.09 15.88 7.70
CA SER A 47 -12.06 16.60 6.87
C SER A 47 -12.06 16.17 5.41
N ILE A 48 -10.91 15.73 4.87
CA ILE A 48 -10.80 15.19 3.50
C ILE A 48 -11.38 13.76 3.44
N PHE A 49 -11.18 12.99 4.50
CA PHE A 49 -11.65 11.61 4.63
C PHE A 49 -12.81 11.54 5.63
N PHE A 50 -13.99 12.02 5.22
CA PHE A 50 -15.14 12.23 6.12
C PHE A 50 -15.59 10.99 6.93
N TRP A 51 -15.26 9.78 6.48
CA TRP A 51 -15.56 8.53 7.20
C TRP A 51 -14.52 8.17 8.27
N MET A 52 -13.31 8.74 8.23
CA MET A 52 -12.22 8.41 9.15
C MET A 52 -12.53 8.68 10.62
N PRO A 53 -13.21 9.80 11.00
CA PRO A 53 -13.60 10.01 12.39
C PRO A 53 -14.51 8.91 12.95
N SER A 54 -15.38 8.31 12.11
CA SER A 54 -16.28 7.23 12.55
C SER A 54 -15.58 5.89 12.78
N LEU A 55 -14.48 5.63 12.07
CA LEU A 55 -13.61 4.48 12.32
C LEU A 55 -12.84 4.63 13.63
N GLY A 56 -12.35 5.84 13.90
CA GLY A 56 -11.50 6.14 15.03
C GLY A 56 -10.04 5.70 14.83
N PRO A 57 -9.08 6.33 15.54
CA PRO A 57 -7.64 6.18 15.26
C PRO A 57 -7.13 4.74 15.39
N SER A 58 -7.52 4.03 16.45
CA SER A 58 -7.02 2.69 16.75
C SER A 58 -7.48 1.65 15.71
N TYR A 59 -8.74 1.72 15.29
CA TYR A 59 -9.27 0.81 14.27
C TYR A 59 -8.69 1.13 12.89
N ALA A 60 -8.57 2.41 12.54
CA ALA A 60 -7.93 2.82 11.29
C ALA A 60 -6.47 2.35 11.21
N PHE A 61 -5.72 2.46 12.31
CA PHE A 61 -4.37 1.90 12.41
C PHE A 61 -4.37 0.38 12.23
N ALA A 62 -5.21 -0.34 12.96
CA ALA A 62 -5.25 -1.80 12.91
C ALA A 62 -5.59 -2.33 11.50
N ILE A 63 -6.61 -1.76 10.86
CA ILE A 63 -7.01 -2.11 9.49
C ILE A 63 -5.85 -1.86 8.53
N GLY A 64 -5.24 -0.67 8.59
CA GLY A 64 -4.12 -0.33 7.72
C GLY A 64 -2.91 -1.21 7.92
N PHE A 65 -2.57 -1.49 9.17
CA PHE A 65 -1.45 -2.35 9.52
C PHE A 65 -1.66 -3.79 8.98
N ILE A 66 -2.84 -4.36 9.17
CA ILE A 66 -3.20 -5.68 8.65
C ILE A 66 -3.13 -5.70 7.12
N ILE A 67 -3.73 -4.70 6.44
CA ILE A 67 -3.69 -4.60 4.99
C ILE A 67 -2.24 -4.53 4.49
N GLY A 68 -1.42 -3.68 5.10
CA GLY A 68 -0.01 -3.53 4.72
C GLY A 68 0.79 -4.81 4.90
N LEU A 69 0.58 -5.55 6.00
CA LEU A 69 1.17 -6.88 6.19
C LEU A 69 0.72 -7.87 5.12
N VAL A 70 -0.57 -7.89 4.77
CA VAL A 70 -1.10 -8.75 3.72
C VAL A 70 -0.44 -8.47 2.37
N LEU A 71 -0.19 -7.19 2.03
CA LEU A 71 0.53 -6.84 0.80
C LEU A 71 2.01 -7.27 0.83
N ILE A 72 2.66 -7.18 1.99
CA ILE A 72 4.03 -7.67 2.17
C ILE A 72 4.07 -9.20 1.99
N PHE A 73 3.13 -9.93 2.59
CA PHE A 73 3.02 -11.38 2.39
C PHE A 73 2.70 -11.73 0.93
N GLY A 74 1.80 -10.99 0.29
CA GLY A 74 1.53 -11.12 -1.15
C GLY A 74 2.78 -10.93 -2.00
N ALA A 75 3.62 -9.94 -1.68
CA ALA A 75 4.90 -9.74 -2.35
C ALA A 75 5.82 -10.97 -2.19
N ILE A 76 5.94 -11.50 -0.97
CA ILE A 76 6.74 -12.70 -0.70
C ILE A 76 6.21 -13.90 -1.49
N ILE A 77 4.89 -14.11 -1.52
CA ILE A 77 4.25 -15.19 -2.31
C ILE A 77 4.60 -15.05 -3.80
N MET A 78 4.67 -13.83 -4.32
CA MET A 78 5.03 -13.56 -5.71
C MET A 78 6.47 -13.98 -6.03
N ILE A 79 7.44 -13.65 -5.18
CA ILE A 79 8.85 -14.03 -5.41
C ILE A 79 9.09 -15.54 -5.22
N LEU A 80 8.25 -16.20 -4.43
CA LEU A 80 8.21 -17.66 -4.28
C LEU A 80 7.57 -18.40 -5.47
N GLY A 81 7.23 -17.69 -6.56
CA GLY A 81 6.74 -18.29 -7.80
C GLY A 81 5.22 -18.46 -7.87
N HIS A 82 4.46 -17.99 -6.86
CA HIS A 82 3.01 -18.14 -6.79
C HIS A 82 2.29 -16.85 -7.23
N GLY A 83 2.63 -16.33 -8.42
CA GLY A 83 2.15 -15.03 -8.90
C GLY A 83 0.62 -14.87 -8.90
N ALA A 84 -0.12 -15.86 -9.40
CA ALA A 84 -1.59 -15.77 -9.43
C ALA A 84 -2.22 -15.70 -8.03
N LEU A 85 -1.68 -16.45 -7.06
CA LEU A 85 -2.12 -16.39 -5.67
C LEU A 85 -1.81 -15.01 -5.07
N ALA A 86 -0.60 -14.51 -5.33
CA ALA A 86 -0.20 -13.17 -4.90
C ALA A 86 -1.13 -12.10 -5.46
N ASP A 87 -1.50 -12.16 -6.74
CA ASP A 87 -2.36 -11.17 -7.39
C ASP A 87 -3.77 -11.15 -6.77
N VAL A 88 -4.35 -12.33 -6.51
CA VAL A 88 -5.67 -12.47 -5.86
C VAL A 88 -5.67 -11.88 -4.45
N VAL A 89 -4.53 -11.93 -3.75
CA VAL A 89 -4.39 -11.36 -2.41
C VAL A 89 -4.09 -9.86 -2.48
N ILE A 90 -3.15 -9.44 -3.31
CA ILE A 90 -2.66 -8.06 -3.38
C ILE A 90 -3.76 -7.12 -3.88
N PHE A 91 -4.46 -7.49 -4.94
CA PHE A 91 -5.37 -6.57 -5.63
C PHE A 91 -6.56 -6.11 -4.75
N PRO A 92 -7.34 -6.99 -4.10
CA PRO A 92 -8.44 -6.56 -3.24
C PRO A 92 -7.96 -5.75 -2.04
N PHE A 93 -6.84 -6.15 -1.43
CA PHE A 93 -6.29 -5.46 -0.27
C PHE A 93 -5.71 -4.08 -0.62
N ALA A 94 -5.14 -3.93 -1.82
CA ALA A 94 -4.76 -2.63 -2.34
C ALA A 94 -5.98 -1.70 -2.50
N ILE A 95 -7.12 -2.23 -2.97
CA ILE A 95 -8.38 -1.47 -3.03
C ILE A 95 -8.88 -1.12 -1.61
N PHE A 96 -8.91 -2.08 -0.69
CA PHE A 96 -9.33 -1.83 0.69
C PHE A 96 -8.44 -0.81 1.41
N SER A 97 -7.16 -0.70 1.03
CA SER A 97 -6.27 0.33 1.57
C SER A 97 -6.76 1.75 1.33
N LEU A 98 -7.63 1.99 0.33
CA LEU A 98 -8.22 3.31 0.08
C LEU A 98 -9.07 3.80 1.25
N ILE A 99 -9.68 2.89 2.01
CA ILE A 99 -10.51 3.22 3.18
C ILE A 99 -9.70 3.97 4.24
N ILE A 100 -8.41 3.71 4.35
CA ILE A 100 -7.53 4.40 5.30
C ILE A 100 -6.65 5.47 4.63
N GLY A 101 -6.97 5.86 3.39
CA GLY A 101 -6.15 6.80 2.62
C GLY A 101 -4.84 6.21 2.06
N GLY A 102 -4.62 4.90 2.17
CA GLY A 102 -3.37 4.24 1.75
C GLY A 102 -3.09 4.37 0.26
N GLY A 103 -4.11 4.14 -0.59
CA GLY A 103 -3.97 4.32 -2.04
C GLY A 103 -3.86 5.79 -2.48
N PHE A 104 -4.36 6.75 -1.68
CA PHE A 104 -4.14 8.17 -1.92
C PHE A 104 -2.68 8.55 -1.69
N VAL A 105 -2.07 8.10 -0.58
CA VAL A 105 -0.66 8.34 -0.29
C VAL A 105 0.26 7.64 -1.30
N ALA A 106 0.00 6.38 -1.62
CA ALA A 106 0.77 5.66 -2.63
C ALA A 106 0.65 6.32 -4.02
N GLY A 107 -0.56 6.73 -4.42
CA GLY A 107 -0.82 7.45 -5.66
C GLY A 107 -0.16 8.83 -5.72
N MET A 108 -0.14 9.57 -4.61
CA MET A 108 0.53 10.86 -4.51
C MET A 108 2.04 10.72 -4.70
N ILE A 109 2.68 9.77 -4.02
CA ILE A 109 4.12 9.52 -4.13
C ILE A 109 4.48 9.12 -5.56
N LEU A 110 3.76 8.17 -6.15
CA LEU A 110 3.98 7.73 -7.53
C LEU A 110 3.74 8.86 -8.54
N GLY A 111 2.73 9.70 -8.31
CA GLY A 111 2.42 10.86 -9.15
C GLY A 111 3.53 11.92 -9.11
N ILE A 112 4.03 12.25 -7.92
CA ILE A 112 5.15 13.20 -7.74
C ILE A 112 6.41 12.66 -8.41
N VAL A 113 6.80 11.42 -8.10
CA VAL A 113 8.01 10.79 -8.66
C VAL A 113 7.90 10.66 -10.18
N GLY A 114 6.75 10.20 -10.68
CA GLY A 114 6.49 10.08 -12.11
C GLY A 114 6.52 11.45 -12.83
N GLY A 115 5.95 12.48 -12.22
CA GLY A 115 5.95 13.85 -12.75
C GLY A 115 7.37 14.44 -12.83
N ILE A 116 8.18 14.28 -11.78
CA ILE A 116 9.57 14.76 -11.76
C ILE A 116 10.40 14.05 -12.84
N ILE A 117 10.32 12.72 -12.93
CA ILE A 117 11.06 11.95 -13.95
C ILE A 117 10.62 12.36 -15.36
N GLY A 118 9.32 12.58 -15.57
CA GLY A 118 8.78 13.06 -16.84
C GLY A 118 9.30 14.46 -17.21
N ALA A 119 9.41 15.35 -16.23
CA ALA A 119 9.92 16.70 -16.42
C ALA A 119 11.44 16.72 -16.71
N LEU A 120 12.22 15.84 -16.09
CA LEU A 120 13.68 15.71 -16.29
C LEU A 120 14.08 14.97 -17.57
N LYS A 121 13.15 14.25 -18.20
CA LYS A 121 13.37 13.58 -19.50
C LYS A 121 13.07 14.48 -20.72
N ARG A 122 12.72 15.75 -20.47
CA ARG A 122 12.76 16.81 -21.49
C ARG A 122 14.08 17.54 -21.42
#